data_AF-A0A2I3HE51-F1
#
_entry.id   AF-A0A2I3HE51-F1
#
_cell.length_a   1.000
_cell.length_b   1.000
_cell.length_c   1.000
_cell.angle_alpha   90.00
_cell.angle_beta   90.00
_cell.angle_gamma   90.00
#
_symmetry.space_group_name_H-M   'P 1'
#
loop_
_entity.id
_entity.type
_entity.pdbx_description
1 polymer ?
#
loop_
_entity_poly.entity_id
_entity_poly.type
_entity_poly.pdbx_seq_one_letter_code
_entity_poly.pdbx_strand_id
1 'polypeptide(L)'
;MEFDCEGLRRLLGKYKFRDLTVEELKNVNVFFPHFKYSMDTYVFKDSSQKDLLNFTGTIPVMYQGNTYNIPIRFWILDSHPFAPPICFLKPTANMGILVGKHVDAQGRIYLPYLQNWSHPKSVIVGLIKEMICQVLRGTSPVISLSSSDEARQVDLLAYIAKSLKVKYANFWHAIVESRSVTQAGV
;
A
#
# COMPACT_ATOMS: atom_id res chain seq x y z
N MET A 1 -23.13 -9.60 -6.91
CA MET A 1 -22.93 -8.66 -8.04
C MET A 1 -21.95 -9.32 -8.99
N GLU A 2 -22.38 -9.54 -10.22
CA GLU A 2 -21.54 -10.07 -11.30
C GLU A 2 -20.52 -8.99 -11.72
N PHE A 3 -19.32 -9.41 -12.10
CA PHE A 3 -18.26 -8.49 -12.54
C PHE A 3 -18.56 -7.98 -13.95
N ASP A 4 -18.88 -6.70 -14.09
CA ASP A 4 -19.22 -6.07 -15.38
C ASP A 4 -18.00 -5.98 -16.32
N CYS A 5 -17.79 -7.06 -17.08
CA CYS A 5 -16.70 -7.16 -18.05
C CYS A 5 -16.89 -6.19 -19.23
N GLU A 6 -18.13 -5.94 -19.65
CA GLU A 6 -18.42 -5.10 -20.82
C GLU A 6 -18.22 -3.61 -20.49
N GLY A 7 -18.73 -3.17 -19.34
CA GLY A 7 -18.45 -1.83 -18.81
C GLY A 7 -16.95 -1.59 -18.66
N LEU A 8 -16.23 -2.56 -18.11
CA LEU A 8 -14.76 -2.47 -17.99
C LEU A 8 -14.07 -2.38 -19.36
N ARG A 9 -14.49 -3.17 -20.36
CA ARG A 9 -13.94 -3.06 -21.73
C ARG A 9 -14.14 -1.67 -22.32
N ARG A 10 -15.27 -1.02 -22.05
CA ARG A 10 -15.54 0.35 -22.50
C ARG A 10 -14.59 1.36 -21.85
N LEU A 11 -14.34 1.23 -20.55
CA LEU A 11 -13.40 2.09 -19.81
C LEU A 11 -11.95 1.94 -20.31
N LEU A 12 -11.57 0.73 -20.69
CA LEU A 12 -10.24 0.38 -21.16
C LEU A 12 -10.01 0.66 -22.67
N GLY A 13 -10.81 1.54 -23.29
CA GLY A 13 -10.70 1.83 -24.73
C GLY A 13 -9.33 2.34 -25.19
N LYS A 14 -8.54 2.93 -24.29
CA LYS A 14 -7.17 3.41 -24.57
C LYS A 14 -6.06 2.39 -24.24
N TYR A 15 -6.40 1.23 -23.69
CA TYR A 15 -5.42 0.21 -23.28
C TYR A 15 -5.04 -0.66 -24.46
N LYS A 16 -3.73 -0.90 -24.63
CA LYS A 16 -3.20 -1.68 -25.76
C LYS A 16 -3.64 -3.15 -25.72
N PHE A 17 -3.70 -3.72 -24.51
CA PHE A 17 -4.02 -5.13 -24.29
C PHE A 17 -5.26 -5.26 -23.40
N ARG A 18 -6.35 -4.67 -23.86
CA ARG A 18 -7.61 -4.57 -23.12
C ARG A 18 -8.13 -5.93 -22.65
N ASP A 19 -8.23 -6.92 -23.54
CA ASP A 19 -8.87 -8.19 -23.19
C ASP A 19 -8.06 -8.98 -22.15
N LEU A 20 -6.73 -8.94 -22.25
CA LEU A 20 -5.83 -9.51 -21.23
C LEU A 20 -6.01 -8.81 -19.88
N THR A 21 -6.12 -7.47 -19.89
CA THR A 21 -6.38 -6.68 -18.67
C THR A 21 -7.73 -7.08 -18.06
N VAL A 22 -8.79 -7.19 -18.86
CA VAL A 22 -10.12 -7.58 -18.36
C VAL A 22 -10.12 -8.99 -17.76
N GLU A 23 -9.43 -9.93 -18.39
CA GLU A 23 -9.30 -11.30 -17.88
C GLU A 23 -8.56 -11.35 -16.53
N GLU A 24 -7.44 -10.64 -16.42
CA GLU A 24 -6.67 -10.56 -15.19
C GLU A 24 -7.51 -9.94 -14.06
N LEU A 25 -8.28 -8.91 -14.37
CA LEU A 25 -9.15 -8.20 -13.43
C LEU A 25 -10.36 -9.03 -12.99
N LYS A 26 -10.92 -9.82 -13.90
CA LYS A 26 -11.94 -10.82 -13.56
C LYS A 26 -11.39 -11.81 -12.53
N ASN A 27 -10.16 -12.28 -12.72
CA ASN A 27 -9.49 -13.16 -11.77
C ASN A 27 -9.25 -12.46 -10.41
N VAL A 28 -8.82 -11.19 -10.41
CA VAL A 28 -8.71 -10.40 -9.17
C VAL A 28 -10.05 -10.33 -8.43
N ASN A 29 -11.15 -10.09 -9.13
CA ASN A 29 -12.48 -10.02 -8.51
C ASN A 29 -12.94 -11.36 -7.91
N VAL A 30 -12.50 -12.50 -8.47
CA VAL A 30 -12.79 -13.83 -7.90
C VAL A 30 -12.05 -14.03 -6.58
N PHE A 31 -10.76 -13.70 -6.50
CA PHE A 31 -9.96 -13.92 -5.29
C PHE A 31 -10.10 -12.80 -4.24
N PHE A 32 -10.37 -11.58 -4.66
CA PHE A 32 -10.39 -10.38 -3.82
C PHE A 32 -11.57 -9.45 -4.20
N PRO A 33 -12.84 -9.89 -4.00
CA PRO A 33 -14.05 -9.16 -4.44
C PRO A 33 -14.28 -7.80 -3.75
N HIS A 34 -13.56 -7.55 -2.66
CA HIS A 34 -13.57 -6.27 -1.95
C HIS A 34 -12.74 -5.19 -2.64
N PHE A 35 -11.85 -5.55 -3.57
CA PHE A 35 -11.19 -4.56 -4.42
C PHE A 35 -12.20 -3.96 -5.40
N LYS A 36 -12.22 -2.64 -5.44
CA LYS A 36 -13.07 -1.86 -6.35
C LYS A 36 -12.19 -1.17 -7.38
N TYR A 37 -12.64 -1.20 -8.63
CA TYR A 37 -11.98 -0.49 -9.70
C TYR A 37 -12.64 0.88 -9.94
N SER A 38 -11.85 1.83 -10.42
CA SER A 38 -12.31 3.14 -10.87
C SER A 38 -11.35 3.70 -11.90
N MET A 39 -11.80 4.66 -12.70
CA MET A 39 -10.92 5.48 -13.54
C MET A 39 -10.57 6.75 -12.77
N ASP A 40 -9.29 7.12 -12.74
CA ASP A 40 -8.80 8.32 -12.07
C ASP A 40 -7.57 8.84 -12.83
N THR A 41 -7.23 10.12 -12.65
CA THR A 41 -6.10 10.74 -13.35
C THR A 41 -4.82 10.53 -12.53
N TYR A 42 -3.86 9.81 -13.10
CA TYR A 42 -2.54 9.63 -12.52
C TYR A 42 -1.57 10.70 -13.02
N VAL A 43 -0.85 11.34 -12.10
CA VAL A 43 0.21 12.31 -12.41
C VAL A 43 1.57 11.63 -12.27
N PHE A 44 2.31 11.55 -13.37
CA PHE A 44 3.64 10.98 -13.41
C PHE A 44 4.69 11.95 -12.84
N LYS A 45 5.89 11.44 -12.57
CA LYS A 45 7.00 12.24 -12.01
C LYS A 45 7.45 13.37 -12.94
N ASP A 46 7.25 13.21 -14.25
CA ASP A 46 7.52 14.23 -15.27
C ASP A 46 6.35 15.24 -15.43
N SER A 47 5.37 15.21 -14.52
CA SER A 47 4.14 16.00 -14.53
C SER A 47 3.17 15.68 -15.66
N SER A 48 3.45 14.68 -16.50
CA SER A 48 2.47 14.19 -17.46
C SER A 48 1.29 13.54 -16.73
N GLN A 49 0.11 13.60 -17.33
CA GLN A 49 -1.13 13.07 -16.74
C GLN A 49 -1.77 12.04 -17.64
N LYS A 50 -2.39 11.03 -17.04
CA LYS A 50 -3.12 10.01 -17.78
C LYS A 50 -4.27 9.44 -16.97
N ASP A 51 -5.41 9.28 -17.63
CA ASP A 51 -6.53 8.55 -17.05
C ASP A 51 -6.20 7.07 -17.07
N LEU A 52 -6.06 6.51 -15.87
CA LEU A 52 -5.71 5.12 -15.67
C LEU A 52 -6.78 4.44 -14.82
N LEU A 53 -7.01 3.18 -15.13
CA LEU A 53 -7.72 2.30 -14.24
C LEU A 53 -6.92 2.12 -12.96
N ASN A 54 -7.58 2.25 -11.81
CA ASN A 54 -7.01 1.91 -10.53
C ASN A 54 -7.90 0.94 -9.75
N PHE A 55 -7.26 0.07 -8.97
CA PHE A 55 -7.89 -0.81 -8.01
C PHE A 55 -7.60 -0.31 -6.62
N THR A 56 -8.63 -0.08 -5.82
CA THR A 56 -8.49 0.26 -4.42
C THR A 56 -9.16 -0.79 -3.56
N GLY A 57 -8.49 -1.21 -2.49
CA GLY A 57 -9.00 -2.21 -1.55
C GLY A 57 -8.07 -2.33 -0.36
N THR A 58 -8.23 -3.38 0.43
CA THR A 58 -7.40 -3.65 1.60
C THR A 58 -6.76 -5.03 1.49
N ILE A 59 -5.52 -5.18 1.96
CA ILE A 59 -4.90 -6.48 2.14
C ILE A 59 -4.78 -6.81 3.63
N PRO A 60 -5.11 -8.03 4.07
CA PRO A 60 -4.91 -8.43 5.45
C PRO A 60 -3.43 -8.67 5.73
N VAL A 61 -2.95 -8.10 6.82
CA VAL A 61 -1.56 -8.16 7.26
C VAL A 61 -1.54 -8.60 8.71
N MET A 62 -0.84 -9.68 9.04
CA MET A 62 -0.67 -10.10 10.42
C MET A 62 0.56 -9.44 11.03
N TYR A 63 0.39 -8.83 12.21
CA TYR A 63 1.47 -8.26 13.00
C TYR A 63 1.18 -8.48 14.48
N GLN A 64 2.14 -9.10 15.19
CA GLN A 64 2.03 -9.42 16.62
C GLN A 64 0.70 -10.13 16.99
N GLY A 65 0.30 -11.12 16.20
CA GLY A 65 -0.93 -11.90 16.44
C GLY A 65 -2.23 -11.19 16.08
N ASN A 66 -2.19 -9.93 15.63
CA ASN A 66 -3.36 -9.18 15.18
C ASN A 66 -3.35 -9.02 13.65
N THR A 67 -4.52 -9.07 13.02
CA THR A 67 -4.69 -8.80 11.59
C THR A 67 -5.12 -7.36 11.35
N TYR A 68 -4.33 -6.63 10.57
CA TYR A 68 -4.57 -5.26 10.15
C TYR A 68 -4.95 -5.24 8.67
N ASN A 69 -5.99 -4.47 8.32
CA ASN A 69 -6.42 -4.31 6.94
C ASN A 69 -5.73 -3.09 6.33
N ILE A 70 -4.72 -3.32 5.49
CA ILE A 70 -3.89 -2.26 4.92
C ILE A 70 -4.49 -1.77 3.61
N PRO A 71 -4.90 -0.49 3.52
CA PRO A 71 -5.47 0.07 2.29
C PRO A 71 -4.40 0.28 1.22
N ILE A 72 -4.66 -0.24 0.02
CA ILE A 72 -3.75 -0.19 -1.14
C ILE A 72 -4.50 0.28 -2.37
N ARG A 73 -3.78 1.02 -3.22
CA ARG A 73 -4.18 1.39 -4.57
C ARG A 73 -3.18 0.84 -5.59
N PHE A 74 -3.68 0.15 -6.59
CA PHE A 74 -2.93 -0.28 -7.77
C PHE A 74 -3.34 0.57 -8.97
N TRP A 75 -2.40 1.21 -9.63
CA TRP A 75 -2.60 1.88 -10.91
C TRP A 75 -2.18 0.94 -12.04
N ILE A 76 -3.10 0.64 -12.95
CA ILE A 76 -2.86 -0.26 -14.07
C ILE A 76 -2.45 0.58 -15.27
N LEU A 77 -1.23 0.37 -15.78
CA LEU A 77 -0.75 1.09 -16.96
C LEU A 77 -1.45 0.60 -18.24
N ASP A 78 -1.52 1.44 -19.27
CA ASP A 78 -2.13 1.10 -20.56
C ASP A 78 -1.36 0.01 -21.35
N SER A 79 -0.13 -0.27 -20.93
CA SER A 79 0.72 -1.36 -21.42
C SER A 79 0.60 -2.65 -20.59
N HIS A 80 -0.23 -2.68 -19.55
CA HIS A 80 -0.55 -3.92 -18.82
C HIS A 80 -1.14 -4.97 -19.78
N PRO A 81 -0.80 -6.28 -19.65
CA PRO A 81 -0.03 -6.89 -18.56
C PRO A 81 1.50 -6.89 -18.75
N PHE A 82 2.04 -6.26 -19.79
CA PHE A 82 3.48 -6.28 -20.06
C PHE A 82 4.29 -5.29 -19.21
N ALA A 83 3.63 -4.33 -18.58
CA ALA A 83 4.22 -3.48 -17.55
C ALA A 83 3.56 -3.74 -16.18
N PRO A 84 4.33 -3.69 -15.08
CA PRO A 84 3.78 -3.85 -13.74
C PRO A 84 2.84 -2.69 -13.38
N PRO A 85 1.87 -2.93 -12.48
CA PRO A 85 1.09 -1.85 -11.90
C PRO A 85 1.96 -0.96 -10.99
N ILE A 86 1.56 0.31 -10.83
CA ILE A 86 2.15 1.21 -9.83
C ILE A 86 1.33 1.09 -8.54
N CYS A 87 2.00 0.75 -7.45
CA CYS A 87 1.32 0.41 -6.19
C CYS A 87 1.58 1.48 -5.12
N PHE A 88 0.54 1.89 -4.41
CA PHE A 88 0.61 2.84 -3.30
C PHE A 88 -0.18 2.35 -2.09
N LEU A 89 0.31 2.65 -0.91
CA LEU A 89 -0.49 2.67 0.31
C LEU A 89 -1.46 3.84 0.25
N LYS A 90 -2.66 3.66 0.79
CA LYS A 90 -3.67 4.71 0.90
C LYS A 90 -4.05 4.92 2.38
N PRO A 91 -3.14 5.47 3.20
CA PRO A 91 -3.38 5.62 4.63
C PRO A 91 -4.68 6.40 4.89
N THR A 92 -5.42 6.00 5.92
CA THR A 92 -6.52 6.79 6.46
C THR A 92 -5.97 7.93 7.33
N ALA A 93 -6.82 8.86 7.76
CA ALA A 93 -6.40 9.99 8.62
C ALA A 93 -5.65 9.56 9.90
N ASN A 94 -5.91 8.35 10.38
CA ASN A 94 -5.31 7.80 11.62
C ASN A 94 -4.14 6.84 11.34
N MET A 95 -3.60 6.83 10.11
CA MET A 95 -2.49 5.95 9.71
C MET A 95 -1.26 6.74 9.30
N GLY A 96 -0.10 6.28 9.74
CA GLY A 96 1.20 6.75 9.26
C GLY A 96 1.81 5.77 8.25
N ILE A 97 2.55 6.30 7.27
CA ILE A 97 3.39 5.49 6.37
C ILE A 97 4.72 5.21 7.08
N LEU A 98 5.08 3.93 7.21
CA LEU A 98 6.42 3.56 7.65
C LEU A 98 7.33 3.38 6.45
N VAL A 99 8.21 4.38 6.22
CA VAL A 99 9.23 4.31 5.19
C VAL A 99 10.20 3.17 5.49
N GLY A 100 10.50 2.35 4.49
CA GLY A 100 11.38 1.21 4.65
C GLY A 100 11.87 0.67 3.32
N LYS A 101 12.39 -0.56 3.34
CA LYS A 101 12.95 -1.22 2.16
C LYS A 101 11.99 -1.30 0.97
N HIS A 102 10.71 -1.46 1.27
CA HIS A 102 9.67 -1.71 0.27
C HIS A 102 8.71 -0.54 0.07
N VAL A 103 8.85 0.55 0.83
CA VAL A 103 7.89 1.66 0.82
C VAL A 103 8.61 2.99 0.97
N ASP A 104 8.34 3.95 0.09
CA ASP A 104 8.89 5.31 0.19
C ASP A 104 8.00 6.26 1.01
N ALA A 105 8.45 7.51 1.17
CA ALA A 105 7.74 8.54 1.93
C ALA A 105 6.37 8.92 1.34
N GLN A 106 6.15 8.66 0.05
CA GLN A 106 4.88 8.89 -0.64
C GLN A 106 3.96 7.66 -0.56
N GLY A 107 4.39 6.59 0.13
CA GLY A 107 3.66 5.35 0.27
C GLY A 107 3.74 4.46 -0.96
N ARG A 108 4.63 4.75 -1.93
CA ARG A 108 4.81 3.91 -3.11
C ARG A 108 5.49 2.61 -2.72
N ILE A 109 4.94 1.51 -3.20
CA ILE A 109 5.40 0.16 -2.87
C ILE A 109 6.39 -0.33 -3.94
N TYR A 110 7.52 -0.87 -3.48
CA TYR A 110 8.61 -1.44 -4.24
C TYR A 110 8.85 -2.88 -3.80
N LEU A 111 8.60 -3.84 -4.69
CA LEU A 111 8.78 -5.26 -4.40
C LEU A 111 9.65 -5.91 -5.49
N PRO A 112 10.45 -6.93 -5.14
CA PRO A 112 11.15 -7.74 -6.14
C PRO A 112 10.19 -8.32 -7.20
N TYR A 113 8.95 -8.65 -6.80
CA TYR A 113 7.91 -9.12 -7.73
C TYR A 113 7.53 -8.06 -8.79
N LEU A 114 7.51 -6.78 -8.42
CA LEU A 114 7.26 -5.67 -9.35
C LEU A 114 8.47 -5.41 -10.24
N GLN A 115 9.68 -5.53 -9.70
CA GLN A 115 10.93 -5.34 -10.45
C GLN A 115 11.15 -6.44 -11.50
N ASN A 116 10.83 -7.68 -11.15
CA ASN A 116 10.95 -8.86 -12.02
C ASN A 116 9.64 -9.19 -12.74
N TRP A 117 8.74 -8.20 -12.89
CA TRP A 117 7.45 -8.41 -13.53
C TRP A 117 7.62 -8.87 -14.97
N SER A 118 7.06 -10.04 -15.28
CA SER A 118 7.17 -10.65 -16.61
C SER A 118 5.89 -11.40 -16.93
N HIS A 119 5.10 -10.88 -17.88
CA HIS A 119 3.93 -11.59 -18.39
C HIS A 119 4.37 -12.82 -19.22
N PRO A 120 3.72 -13.99 -19.08
CA PRO A 120 2.53 -14.29 -18.27
C PRO A 120 2.81 -14.81 -16.85
N LYS A 121 4.08 -14.83 -16.41
CA LYS A 121 4.47 -15.35 -15.09
C LYS A 121 3.99 -14.48 -13.92
N SER A 122 3.96 -13.16 -14.13
CA SER A 122 3.55 -12.17 -13.14
C SER A 122 2.11 -11.73 -13.38
N VAL A 123 1.29 -11.75 -12.32
CA VAL A 123 -0.12 -11.34 -12.33
C VAL A 123 -0.50 -10.61 -11.04
N ILE A 124 -1.53 -9.77 -11.06
CA ILE A 124 -1.98 -8.93 -9.94
C ILE A 124 -2.38 -9.78 -8.73
N VAL A 125 -3.04 -10.92 -8.94
CA VAL A 125 -3.37 -11.86 -7.85
C VAL A 125 -2.10 -12.36 -7.16
N GLY A 126 -1.04 -12.65 -7.93
CA GLY A 126 0.26 -13.05 -7.41
C GLY A 126 0.95 -11.92 -6.66
N LEU A 127 0.86 -10.70 -7.18
CA LEU A 127 1.37 -9.50 -6.51
C LEU A 127 0.69 -9.26 -5.15
N ILE A 128 -0.64 -9.39 -5.06
CA ILE A 128 -1.37 -9.23 -3.79
C ILE A 128 -0.92 -10.31 -2.79
N LYS A 129 -0.76 -11.56 -3.23
CA LYS A 129 -0.24 -12.64 -2.37
C LYS A 129 1.18 -12.36 -1.89
N GLU A 130 2.06 -11.90 -2.77
CA GLU A 130 3.42 -11.49 -2.40
C GLU A 130 3.43 -10.32 -1.40
N MET A 131 2.57 -9.32 -1.59
CA MET A 131 2.42 -8.23 -0.62
C MET A 131 2.04 -8.76 0.77
N ILE A 132 1.07 -9.67 0.85
CA ILE A 132 0.67 -10.31 2.12
C ILE A 132 1.84 -11.10 2.72
N CYS A 133 2.52 -11.92 1.91
CA CYS A 133 3.65 -12.76 2.33
C CYS A 133 4.87 -11.96 2.82
N GLN A 134 5.24 -10.87 2.16
CA GLN A 134 6.39 -10.05 2.56
C GLN A 134 6.16 -9.40 3.93
N VAL A 135 4.92 -9.03 4.23
CA VAL A 135 4.62 -8.46 5.55
C VAL A 135 4.61 -9.52 6.65
N LEU A 136 4.11 -10.72 6.35
CA LEU A 136 4.21 -11.88 7.27
C LEU A 136 5.67 -12.23 7.62
N ARG A 137 6.64 -11.81 6.79
CA ARG A 137 8.08 -11.98 7.02
C ARG A 137 8.71 -10.85 7.87
N GLY A 138 7.91 -9.97 8.48
CA GLY A 138 8.36 -9.13 9.61
C GLY A 138 8.59 -7.64 9.33
N THR A 139 8.06 -7.10 8.23
CA THR A 139 8.07 -5.63 8.00
C THR A 139 6.67 -5.13 7.67
N SER A 140 5.95 -4.63 8.69
CA SER A 140 4.66 -3.95 8.46
C SER A 140 4.92 -2.57 7.86
N PRO A 141 4.36 -2.24 6.68
CA PRO A 141 4.59 -0.94 6.03
C PRO A 141 3.72 0.19 6.58
N VAL A 142 2.76 -0.09 7.46
CA VAL A 142 1.80 0.88 7.99
C VAL A 142 1.71 0.80 9.50
N ILE A 143 1.58 1.97 10.12
CA ILE A 143 1.37 2.14 11.55
C ILE A 143 -0.06 2.66 11.76
N SER A 144 -0.82 1.97 12.62
CA SER A 144 -2.10 2.46 13.14
C SER A 144 -1.83 3.35 14.35
N LEU A 145 -2.35 4.58 14.36
CA LEU A 145 -2.23 5.50 15.49
C LEU A 145 -3.36 5.36 16.51
N SER A 146 -4.33 4.46 16.27
CA SER A 146 -5.43 4.21 17.21
C SER A 146 -5.20 2.91 17.98
N SER A 147 -4.77 3.02 19.24
CA SER A 147 -5.09 2.02 20.26
C SER A 147 -5.32 2.72 21.60
N SER A 148 -6.52 2.53 22.16
CA SER A 148 -6.88 2.84 23.55
C SER A 148 -6.08 2.05 24.60
N ASP A 149 -5.22 1.13 24.16
CA ASP A 149 -4.28 0.40 25.03
C ASP A 149 -2.92 1.10 25.02
N GLU A 150 -2.61 1.82 26.10
CA GLU A 150 -1.33 2.53 26.27
C GLU A 150 -0.11 1.63 26.04
N ALA A 151 -0.18 0.34 26.41
CA ALA A 151 0.88 -0.64 26.19
C ALA A 151 1.18 -0.88 24.70
N ARG A 152 0.15 -0.93 23.85
CA ARG A 152 0.31 -1.12 22.39
C ARG A 152 0.87 0.14 21.75
N GLN A 153 0.50 1.32 22.23
CA GLN A 153 1.08 2.58 21.80
C GLN A 153 2.58 2.65 22.14
N VAL A 154 2.99 2.19 23.32
CA VAL A 154 4.40 2.12 23.73
C VAL A 154 5.19 1.12 22.88
N ASP A 155 4.65 -0.07 22.59
CA ASP A 155 5.30 -1.06 21.72
C ASP A 155 5.40 -0.59 20.26
N LEU A 156 4.36 0.07 19.75
CA LEU A 156 4.36 0.70 18.44
C LEU A 156 5.40 1.82 18.36
N LEU A 157 5.46 2.69 19.37
CA LEU A 157 6.46 3.76 19.46
C LEU A 157 7.88 3.19 19.63
N ALA A 158 8.06 2.09 20.36
CA ALA A 158 9.33 1.39 20.49
C ALA A 158 9.77 0.70 19.18
N TYR A 159 8.83 0.13 18.42
CA TYR A 159 9.08 -0.41 17.08
C TYR A 159 9.42 0.70 16.07
N ILE A 160 8.71 1.83 16.13
CA ILE A 160 9.03 3.05 15.38
C ILE A 160 10.44 3.51 15.74
N ALA A 161 10.78 3.63 17.02
CA ALA A 161 12.10 4.05 17.50
C ALA A 161 13.21 3.08 17.03
N LYS A 162 12.95 1.77 17.10
CA LYS A 162 13.90 0.72 16.68
C LYS A 162 14.11 0.70 15.17
N SER A 163 13.05 0.94 14.39
CA SER A 163 13.09 1.02 12.92
C SER A 163 13.69 2.34 12.42
N LEU A 164 13.55 3.43 13.19
CA LEU A 164 14.05 4.77 12.87
C LEU A 164 15.44 5.10 13.47
N LYS A 165 16.11 4.14 14.13
CA LYS A 165 17.40 4.32 14.82
C LYS A 165 18.56 4.85 13.94
N VAL A 166 18.34 5.12 12.66
CA VAL A 166 19.36 5.63 11.74
C VAL A 166 19.23 7.14 11.44
N LYS A 167 18.14 7.86 11.75
CA LYS A 167 18.04 9.27 11.27
C LYS A 167 17.56 10.39 12.19
N TYR A 168 16.97 10.15 13.36
CA TYR A 168 16.44 11.27 14.17
C TYR A 168 16.66 11.10 15.69
N ALA A 169 17.92 10.92 16.10
CA ALA A 169 18.30 10.98 17.52
C ALA A 169 17.86 12.30 18.20
N ASN A 170 17.77 13.40 17.43
CA ASN A 170 17.46 14.73 17.97
C ASN A 170 15.96 14.97 18.21
N PHE A 171 15.06 14.17 17.61
CA PHE A 171 13.62 14.32 17.81
C PHE A 171 13.16 13.71 19.14
N TRP A 172 13.88 12.69 19.62
CA TRP A 172 13.62 12.07 20.93
C TRP A 172 14.01 12.97 22.10
N HIS A 173 15.09 13.76 21.98
CA HIS A 173 15.46 14.74 23.02
C HIS A 173 14.38 15.82 23.22
N ALA A 174 13.79 16.35 22.13
CA ALA A 174 12.76 17.39 22.21
C ALA A 174 11.43 16.89 22.85
N ILE A 175 11.07 15.62 22.65
CA ILE A 175 9.87 15.01 23.26
C ILE A 175 10.10 14.69 24.74
N VAL A 176 11.32 14.33 25.14
CA VAL A 176 11.65 14.06 26.54
C VAL A 176 11.80 15.35 27.35
N GLU A 177 12.39 16.40 26.77
CA GLU A 177 12.52 17.72 27.42
C GLU A 177 11.16 18.42 27.63
N SER A 178 10.24 18.32 26.67
CA SER A 178 8.90 18.91 26.82
C SER A 178 8.05 18.26 27.93
N ARG A 179 8.40 17.03 28.36
CA ARG A 179 7.77 16.35 29.51
C ARG A 179 8.43 16.64 30.85
N SER A 180 9.69 17.08 30.87
CA SER A 180 10.37 17.44 32.13
C SER A 180 9.89 18.79 32.68
N VAL A 181 9.39 19.68 31.81
CA VAL A 181 8.90 21.01 32.20
C VAL A 181 7.49 20.96 32.80
N THR A 182 6.71 19.91 32.54
CA THR A 182 5.32 19.80 33.03
C THR A 182 5.16 19.14 34.40
N GLN A 183 6.25 18.66 35.03
CA GLN A 183 6.22 18.04 36.36
C GLN A 183 6.95 18.83 37.46
N ALA A 184 7.47 20.03 37.17
CA ALA A 184 8.18 20.87 38.14
C ALA A 184 7.41 22.13 38.55
N GLY A 185 6.07 22.07 38.55
CA GLY A 185 5.21 23.24 38.84
C GLY A 185 3.95 22.87 39.59
N VAL A 186 4.10 22.28 40.78
CA VAL A 186 3.19 22.44 41.94
C VAL A 186 4.05 22.50 43.20
#